data_AF-A0A522EEC9-F1
#
_entry.id   AF-A0A522EEC9-F1
#
_cell.length_a   1.000
_cell.length_b   1.000
_cell.length_c   1.000
_cell.angle_alpha   90.00
_cell.angle_beta   90.00
_cell.angle_gamma   90.00
#
_symmetry.space_group_name_H-M   'P 1'
#
loop_
_entity.id
_entity.type
_entity.pdbx_description
1 polymer ?
#
loop_
_entity_poly.entity_id
_entity_poly.type
_entity_poly.pdbx_seq_one_letter_code
_entity_poly.pdbx_strand_id
1 'polypeptide(L)'
;MRRKFREMVEELDYEDLTRLHQDLNEGTGSYMKDLLSDKIRQLEEQEMRICTVCGNQINPYQVNDFALHFGPRDFKKRAHFCALDCLEYFMTQLKRINKKKLSGN
;
A
#
# COMPACT_ATOMS: atom_id res chain seq x y z
N MET A 1 -15.55 8.25 -4.00
CA MET A 1 -15.48 7.55 -2.70
C MET A 1 -16.86 7.20 -2.16
N ARG A 2 -17.76 8.19 -1.94
CA ARG A 2 -19.13 7.95 -1.44
C ARG A 2 -20.02 7.06 -2.32
N ARG A 3 -19.82 7.04 -3.65
CA ARG A 3 -20.64 6.24 -4.57
C ARG A 3 -20.39 4.73 -4.45
N LYS A 4 -19.13 4.33 -4.42
CA LYS A 4 -18.73 2.92 -4.25
C LYS A 4 -19.14 2.33 -2.89
N PHE A 5 -19.10 3.16 -1.84
CA PHE A 5 -19.55 2.74 -0.51
C PHE A 5 -21.07 2.52 -0.47
N ARG A 6 -21.84 3.35 -1.18
CA ARG A 6 -23.28 3.17 -1.34
C ARG A 6 -23.62 1.88 -2.09
N GLU A 7 -22.96 1.65 -3.22
CA GLU A 7 -23.11 0.42 -4.02
C GLU A 7 -22.81 -0.83 -3.15
N MET A 8 -21.75 -0.79 -2.33
CA MET A 8 -21.43 -1.88 -1.40
C MET A 8 -22.51 -2.13 -0.33
N VAL A 9 -23.08 -1.06 0.25
CA VAL A 9 -24.14 -1.18 1.27
C VAL A 9 -25.44 -1.73 0.67
N GLU A 10 -25.71 -1.44 -0.61
CA GLU A 10 -26.88 -1.95 -1.34
C GLU A 10 -26.77 -3.47 -1.65
N GLU A 11 -25.56 -4.04 -1.62
CA GLU A 11 -25.31 -5.47 -1.85
C GLU A 11 -25.34 -6.32 -0.57
N LEU A 12 -25.39 -5.70 0.62
CA LEU A 12 -25.42 -6.41 1.91
C LEU A 12 -26.84 -6.86 2.28
N ASP A 13 -26.94 -8.02 2.92
CA ASP A 13 -28.19 -8.48 3.49
C ASP A 13 -28.49 -7.78 4.84
N TYR A 14 -29.70 -8.03 5.37
CA TYR A 14 -30.14 -7.40 6.62
C TYR A 14 -29.25 -7.72 7.83
N GLU A 15 -28.69 -8.94 7.88
CA GLU A 15 -27.83 -9.36 8.98
C GLU A 15 -26.48 -8.63 8.93
N ASP A 16 -25.88 -8.56 7.74
CA ASP A 16 -24.64 -7.84 7.50
C ASP A 16 -24.79 -6.32 7.69
N LEU A 17 -25.92 -5.75 7.28
CA LEU A 17 -26.25 -4.35 7.53
C LEU A 17 -26.37 -4.05 9.03
N THR A 18 -26.96 -4.97 9.79
CA THR A 18 -27.12 -4.82 11.25
C THR A 18 -25.77 -4.91 11.95
N ARG A 19 -24.92 -5.86 11.55
CA ARG A 19 -23.54 -5.99 12.06
C ARG A 19 -22.70 -4.77 11.71
N LEU A 20 -22.79 -4.27 10.48
CA LEU A 20 -22.12 -3.05 10.04
C LEU A 20 -22.55 -1.83 10.87
N HIS A 21 -23.86 -1.70 11.15
CA HIS A 21 -24.39 -0.62 11.98
C HIS A 21 -23.92 -0.71 13.43
N GLN A 22 -23.82 -1.91 14.01
CA GLN A 22 -23.25 -2.11 15.35
C GLN A 22 -21.77 -1.75 15.40
N ASP A 23 -20.97 -2.23 14.45
CA ASP A 23 -19.53 -1.95 14.35
C ASP A 23 -19.22 -0.45 14.23
N LEU A 24 -20.08 0.30 13.51
CA LEU A 24 -19.94 1.75 13.33
C LEU A 24 -20.35 2.55 14.58
N ASN A 25 -21.35 2.09 15.34
CA ASN A 25 -21.90 2.82 16.48
C ASN A 25 -21.19 2.51 17.80
N GLU A 26 -20.68 1.30 17.99
CA GLU A 26 -20.03 0.89 19.24
C GLU A 26 -18.60 1.44 19.34
N GLY A 27 -18.07 2.07 18.27
CA GLY A 27 -16.74 2.69 18.26
C GLY A 27 -15.58 1.69 18.37
N THR A 28 -15.88 0.42 18.64
CA THR A 28 -14.96 -0.71 18.72
C THR A 28 -14.68 -1.35 17.39
N GLY A 29 -15.51 -1.14 16.35
CA GLY A 29 -15.33 -1.49 14.93
C GLY A 29 -14.31 -2.58 14.64
N SER A 30 -14.34 -3.69 15.37
CA SER A 30 -13.21 -4.62 15.41
C SER A 30 -13.20 -5.40 14.12
N TYR A 31 -14.36 -5.91 13.72
CA TYR A 31 -14.49 -6.74 12.55
C TYR A 31 -14.20 -5.98 11.26
N MET A 32 -14.79 -4.79 11.07
CA MET A 32 -14.52 -3.96 9.89
C MET A 32 -13.06 -3.49 9.84
N LYS A 33 -12.48 -3.09 10.97
CA LYS A 33 -11.08 -2.67 11.04
C LYS A 33 -10.14 -3.82 10.75
N ASP A 34 -10.42 -5.02 11.25
CA ASP A 34 -9.63 -6.23 11.02
C ASP A 34 -9.74 -6.65 9.56
N LEU A 35 -10.95 -6.69 8.99
CA LEU A 35 -11.19 -6.99 7.57
C LEU A 35 -10.45 -6.01 6.65
N LEU A 36 -10.52 -4.71 6.96
CA LEU A 36 -9.82 -3.68 6.19
C LEU A 36 -8.30 -3.83 6.32
N SER A 37 -7.81 -4.10 7.54
CA SER A 37 -6.38 -4.29 7.82
C SER A 37 -5.84 -5.53 7.12
N ASP A 38 -6.60 -6.63 7.10
CA ASP A 38 -6.26 -7.85 6.37
C ASP A 38 -6.23 -7.61 4.86
N LYS A 39 -7.20 -6.86 4.31
CA LYS A 39 -7.20 -6.56 2.88
C LYS A 39 -6.03 -5.66 2.48
N ILE A 40 -5.70 -4.67 3.30
CA ILE A 40 -4.52 -3.83 3.12
C ILE A 40 -3.26 -4.69 3.15
N ARG A 41 -3.10 -5.54 4.16
CA ARG A 41 -1.96 -6.47 4.25
C ARG A 41 -1.82 -7.37 3.03
N GLN A 42 -2.93 -7.93 2.52
CA GLN A 42 -2.92 -8.74 1.31
C GLN A 42 -2.45 -7.96 0.08
N LEU A 43 -2.92 -6.72 -0.08
CA LEU A 43 -2.52 -5.86 -1.19
C LEU A 43 -1.04 -5.46 -1.08
N GLU A 44 -0.59 -5.13 0.13
CA GLU A 44 0.82 -4.88 0.40
C GLU A 44 1.67 -6.11 0.06
N GLU A 45 1.28 -7.31 0.53
CA GLU A 45 1.95 -8.58 0.20
C GLU A 45 2.00 -8.90 -1.30
N GLN A 46 1.07 -8.40 -2.09
CA GLN A 46 1.10 -8.52 -3.54
C GLN A 46 2.08 -7.51 -4.16
N GLU A 47 2.09 -6.27 -3.71
CA GLU A 47 3.05 -5.24 -4.16
C GLU A 47 4.50 -5.57 -3.76
N MET A 48 4.71 -6.23 -2.61
CA MET A 48 6.03 -6.68 -2.15
C MET A 48 6.71 -7.66 -3.12
N ARG A 49 5.97 -8.24 -4.06
CA ARG A 49 6.46 -9.29 -4.96
C ARG A 49 6.98 -8.77 -6.28
N ILE A 50 7.04 -7.46 -6.55
CA ILE A 50 7.54 -6.95 -7.84
C ILE A 50 8.62 -5.90 -7.61
N CYS A 51 9.76 -6.06 -8.28
CA CYS A 51 10.82 -5.07 -8.24
C CYS A 51 10.41 -3.80 -9.00
N THR A 52 10.49 -2.66 -8.33
CA THR A 52 10.16 -1.33 -8.88
C THR A 52 11.08 -0.91 -10.03
N VAL A 53 12.26 -1.51 -10.18
CA VAL A 53 13.23 -1.15 -11.23
C VAL A 53 13.17 -2.07 -12.43
N CYS A 54 13.27 -3.38 -12.23
CA CYS A 54 13.38 -4.34 -13.32
C CYS A 54 12.08 -5.13 -13.58
N GLY A 55 11.08 -5.02 -12.71
CA GLY A 55 9.79 -5.74 -12.85
C GLY A 55 9.85 -7.22 -12.49
N ASN A 56 11.01 -7.76 -12.08
CA ASN A 56 11.11 -9.16 -11.66
C ASN A 56 10.29 -9.43 -10.41
N GLN A 57 9.81 -10.68 -10.30
CA GLN A 57 9.18 -11.12 -9.08
C GLN A 57 10.19 -11.21 -7.93
N ILE A 58 9.84 -10.63 -6.78
CA ILE A 58 10.59 -10.72 -5.53
C ILE A 58 9.99 -11.88 -4.73
N ASN A 59 10.84 -12.84 -4.36
CA ASN A 59 10.46 -13.88 -3.42
C ASN A 59 10.63 -13.33 -2.00
N PRO A 60 9.56 -13.15 -1.21
CA PRO A 60 9.64 -12.60 0.15
C PRO A 60 10.39 -13.52 1.14
N TYR A 61 10.69 -14.75 0.75
CA TYR A 61 11.47 -15.70 1.55
C TYR A 61 12.96 -15.75 1.16
N GLN A 62 13.41 -14.90 0.22
CA GLN A 62 14.83 -14.76 -0.13
C GLN A 62 15.54 -13.76 0.77
N VAL A 63 16.84 -13.98 1.01
CA VAL A 63 17.68 -13.25 1.97
C VAL A 63 18.00 -11.80 1.55
N ASN A 64 17.74 -11.43 0.29
CA ASN A 64 18.20 -10.16 -0.29
C ASN A 64 17.05 -9.31 -0.84
N ASP A 65 15.98 -9.12 -0.07
CA ASP A 65 14.95 -8.14 -0.38
C ASP A 65 15.30 -6.77 0.21
N PHE A 66 15.08 -5.70 -0.58
CA PHE A 66 15.29 -4.33 -0.11
C PHE A 66 14.01 -3.52 -0.31
N ALA A 67 13.70 -2.66 0.67
CA ALA A 67 12.56 -1.76 0.60
C ALA A 67 12.93 -0.33 1.00
N LEU A 68 12.42 0.65 0.26
CA LEU A 68 12.57 2.07 0.58
C LEU A 68 11.19 2.70 0.82
N HIS A 69 11.04 3.36 1.97
CA HIS A 69 9.84 4.14 2.31
C HIS A 69 10.17 5.63 2.24
N PHE A 70 9.39 6.41 1.50
CA PHE A 70 9.67 7.84 1.27
C PHE A 70 8.39 8.64 0.99
N GLY A 71 8.40 9.94 1.28
CA GLY A 71 7.25 10.82 1.14
C GLY A 71 6.82 11.44 2.49
N PRO A 72 5.87 12.40 2.47
CA PRO A 72 5.37 13.04 3.68
C PRO A 72 4.58 12.04 4.53
N ARG A 73 4.36 12.38 5.81
CA ARG A 73 3.72 11.49 6.81
C ARG A 73 2.40 10.87 6.31
N ASP A 74 1.61 11.66 5.58
CA ASP A 74 0.28 11.27 5.10
C ASP A 74 0.29 10.64 3.70
N PHE A 75 1.41 10.70 2.98
CA PHE A 75 1.57 10.11 1.65
C PHE A 75 2.91 9.39 1.52
N LYS A 76 3.13 8.42 2.42
CA LYS A 76 4.27 7.51 2.30
C LYS A 76 4.09 6.62 1.08
N LYS A 77 5.14 6.55 0.27
CA LYS A 77 5.31 5.59 -0.82
C LYS A 77 6.30 4.53 -0.39
N ARG A 78 6.14 3.33 -0.92
CA ARG A 78 7.04 2.19 -0.72
C ARG A 78 7.52 1.70 -2.08
N ALA A 79 8.80 1.35 -2.17
CA ALA A 79 9.40 0.74 -3.36
C ALA A 79 10.19 -0.50 -2.95
N HIS A 80 10.13 -1.55 -3.77
CA HIS A 80 10.73 -2.86 -3.51
C HIS A 80 11.78 -3.21 -4.55
N PHE A 81 12.87 -3.86 -4.13
CA PHE A 81 13.99 -4.20 -5.00
C PHE A 81 14.44 -5.64 -4.78
N CYS A 82 14.65 -6.36 -5.89
CA CYS A 82 15.11 -7.75 -5.86
C CYS A 82 16.61 -7.91 -5.58
N ALA A 83 17.37 -6.81 -5.65
CA ALA A 83 18.82 -6.79 -5.48
C ALA A 83 19.30 -5.38 -5.11
N LEU A 84 20.50 -5.30 -4.54
CA LEU A 84 21.16 -4.05 -4.17
C LEU A 84 21.34 -3.12 -5.38
N ASP A 85 21.73 -3.66 -6.53
CA ASP A 85 21.94 -2.89 -7.77
C ASP A 85 20.66 -2.16 -8.22
N CYS A 86 19.49 -2.81 -8.06
CA CYS A 86 18.20 -2.20 -8.36
C CYS A 86 17.91 -1.04 -7.39
N LEU A 87 18.20 -1.20 -6.10
CA LEU A 87 18.07 -0.11 -5.13
C LEU A 87 19.02 1.06 -5.47
N GLU A 88 20.28 0.78 -5.77
CA GLU A 88 21.29 1.81 -6.10
C GLU A 88 20.91 2.59 -7.37
N TYR A 89 20.48 1.88 -8.42
CA TYR A 89 19.97 2.50 -9.63
C TYR A 89 18.80 3.44 -9.33
N PHE A 90 17.83 2.98 -8.55
CA PHE A 90 16.66 3.77 -8.17
C PHE A 90 17.06 5.04 -7.39
N MET A 91 17.94 4.91 -6.40
CA MET A 91 18.46 6.06 -5.64
C MET A 91 19.17 7.08 -6.52
N THR A 92 19.93 6.60 -7.52
CA THR A 92 20.61 7.48 -8.48
C THR A 92 19.61 8.27 -9.33
N GLN A 93 18.54 7.62 -9.80
CA GLN A 93 17.47 8.31 -10.52
C GLN A 93 16.73 9.33 -9.64
N LEU A 94 16.42 8.97 -8.39
CA LEU A 94 15.81 9.89 -7.42
C LEU A 94 16.68 11.13 -7.18
N LYS A 95 17.99 10.96 -6.96
CA LYS A 95 18.94 12.07 -6.82
C LYS A 95 18.92 12.98 -8.04
N ARG A 96 18.88 12.40 -9.25
CA ARG A 96 18.82 13.17 -10.51
C ARG A 96 17.54 13.99 -10.63
N ILE A 97 16.39 13.42 -10.28
CA ILE A 97 15.09 14.10 -10.30
C ILE A 97 15.09 15.26 -9.28
N ASN A 98 15.59 15.03 -8.07
CA ASN A 98 15.64 16.07 -7.04
C ASN A 98 16.58 17.22 -7.40
N LYS A 99 17.75 16.93 -7.99
CA LYS A 99 18.65 17.99 -8.50
C LYS A 99 17.98 18.85 -9.56
N LYS A 100 17.27 18.25 -10.53
CA LYS A 100 16.54 18.99 -11.57
C LYS A 100 15.45 19.91 -11.01
N LYS A 101 14.77 19.49 -9.93
CA LYS A 101 13.76 20.33 -9.25
C LYS A 101 14.37 21.54 -8.53
N LEU A 102 15.60 21.42 -8.03
CA LEU A 102 16.31 22.51 -7.35
C LEU A 102 16.94 23.52 -8.32
N SER A 103 17.30 23.09 -9.53
CA SER A 103 17.89 23.93 -10.58
C SER A 103 16.88 24.57 -11.54
N GLY A 104 15.58 24.37 -11.29
CA GLY A 104 14.48 24.88 -12.11
C GLY A 104 13.65 25.99 -11.44
N ASN A 105 14.24 26.69 -10.48
CA ASN A 105 13.71 27.93 -9.89
C ASN A 105 14.49 29.13 -10.44
#